data_AF-A0A3C0CSV1-F1
#
_entry.id   AF-A0A3C0CSV1-F1
#
_cell.length_a   1.000
_cell.length_b   1.000
_cell.length_c   1.000
_cell.angle_alpha   90.00
_cell.angle_beta   90.00
_cell.angle_gamma   90.00
#
_symmetry.space_group_name_H-M   'P 1'
#
loop_
_entity.id
_entity.type
_entity.pdbx_description
1 polymer ?
#
loop_
_entity_poly.entity_id
_entity_poly.type
_entity_poly.pdbx_seq_one_letter_code
_entity_poly.pdbx_strand_id
1 'polypeptide(L)'
;EDYLRPIVAGIKSKDRPCFITELGCMYYGKSIYGDNRGPSKYEATIAEAELIVRGLNLGIDGFLKWVYMFNTEELRGHYHLLSRANGSYTPKHGFYGYVTLCRYFPKKASVLKTITQGTANLWAAALESADRDMTVLMVNDHPSNTIEVEISPLPVSGTFYQVAFDNWMENSITKVSESANGSITVTIPPLGITVLTTMQAD
;
A
#
# COMPACT_ATOMS: atom_id res chain seq x y z
N GLU A 1 4.20 -5.15 -14.26
CA GLU A 1 5.08 -4.01 -14.63
C GLU A 1 5.25 -3.84 -16.13
N ASP A 2 5.52 -4.91 -16.88
CA ASP A 2 5.86 -4.83 -18.32
C ASP A 2 4.83 -4.09 -19.18
N TYR A 3 3.55 -4.26 -18.86
CA TYR A 3 2.47 -3.53 -19.56
C TYR A 3 2.40 -2.04 -19.20
N LEU A 4 2.73 -1.67 -17.95
CA LEU A 4 2.62 -0.30 -17.47
C LEU A 4 3.85 0.53 -17.83
N ARG A 5 5.04 -0.06 -17.78
CA ARG A 5 6.34 0.62 -17.98
C ARG A 5 6.39 1.47 -19.27
N PRO A 6 6.04 0.97 -20.47
CA PRO A 6 6.08 1.79 -21.69
C PRO A 6 5.04 2.92 -21.68
N ILE A 7 3.86 2.69 -21.08
CA ILE A 7 2.80 3.70 -20.97
C ILE A 7 3.26 4.84 -20.06
N VAL A 8 3.76 4.50 -18.87
CA VAL A 8 4.25 5.48 -17.89
C VAL A 8 5.43 6.26 -18.49
N ALA A 9 6.40 5.59 -19.11
CA ALA A 9 7.52 6.25 -19.78
C ALA A 9 7.04 7.25 -20.87
N GLY A 10 6.06 6.86 -21.69
CA GLY A 10 5.46 7.73 -22.70
C GLY A 10 4.77 8.97 -22.11
N ILE A 11 4.09 8.83 -20.97
CA ILE A 11 3.44 9.96 -20.27
C ILE A 11 4.49 10.87 -19.63
N LYS A 12 5.46 10.31 -18.90
CA LYS A 12 6.49 11.09 -18.19
C LYS A 12 7.45 11.80 -19.14
N SER A 13 7.69 11.26 -20.35
CA SER A 13 8.47 11.96 -21.40
C SER A 13 7.86 13.31 -21.83
N LYS A 14 6.58 13.55 -21.52
CA LYS A 14 5.84 14.77 -21.81
C LYS A 14 5.61 15.64 -20.57
N ASP A 15 6.28 15.32 -19.46
CA ASP A 15 6.13 15.98 -18.16
C ASP A 15 4.66 16.05 -17.68
N ARG A 16 3.92 14.96 -17.87
CA ARG A 16 2.52 14.84 -17.44
C ARG A 16 2.40 13.90 -16.25
N PRO A 17 1.47 14.18 -15.33
CA PRO A 17 1.18 13.24 -14.26
C PRO A 17 0.44 12.01 -14.83
N CYS A 18 0.71 10.85 -14.25
CA CYS A 18 0.14 9.56 -14.62
C CYS A 18 -0.66 8.99 -13.46
N PHE A 19 -1.95 8.73 -13.65
CA PHE A 19 -2.84 8.21 -12.60
C PHE A 19 -3.48 6.90 -13.04
N ILE A 20 -3.61 5.94 -12.11
CA ILE A 20 -4.55 4.84 -12.25
C ILE A 20 -5.87 5.26 -11.62
N THR A 21 -6.86 5.54 -12.45
CA THR A 21 -8.14 6.12 -12.00
C THR A 21 -9.16 5.09 -11.54
N GLU A 22 -8.91 3.80 -11.77
CA GLU A 22 -9.72 2.71 -11.26
C GLU A 22 -8.82 1.52 -10.89
N LEU A 23 -8.75 1.23 -9.59
CA LEU A 23 -8.02 0.10 -9.03
C LEU A 23 -9.01 -0.89 -8.41
N GLY A 24 -8.90 -2.15 -8.82
CA GLY A 24 -9.68 -3.25 -8.28
C GLY A 24 -9.09 -4.60 -8.68
N CYS A 25 -8.99 -5.54 -7.75
CA CYS A 25 -8.50 -6.88 -8.01
C CYS A 25 -9.65 -7.83 -8.36
N MET A 26 -9.54 -8.44 -9.55
CA MET A 26 -10.47 -9.45 -10.04
C MET A 26 -9.84 -10.85 -10.07
N TYR A 27 -8.56 -10.97 -9.72
CA TYR A 27 -7.78 -12.21 -9.80
C TYR A 27 -8.35 -13.32 -8.90
N TYR A 28 -8.78 -12.96 -7.69
CA TYR A 28 -9.30 -13.92 -6.71
C TYR A 28 -10.79 -14.25 -6.86
N GLY A 29 -11.41 -13.78 -7.95
CA GLY A 29 -12.82 -13.97 -8.27
C GLY A 29 -13.46 -12.72 -8.88
N LYS A 30 -14.41 -12.94 -9.78
CA LYS A 30 -15.34 -11.96 -10.34
C LYS A 30 -16.66 -12.68 -10.60
N SER A 31 -17.76 -11.94 -10.61
CA SER A 31 -19.10 -12.50 -10.88
C SER A 31 -19.20 -13.35 -12.15
N ILE A 32 -18.45 -13.02 -13.21
CA ILE A 32 -18.40 -13.80 -14.46
C ILE A 32 -17.64 -15.14 -14.31
N TYR A 33 -16.92 -15.34 -13.22
CA TYR A 33 -16.12 -16.52 -12.90
C TYR A 33 -16.68 -17.35 -11.72
N GLY A 34 -17.90 -17.04 -11.26
CA GLY A 34 -18.62 -17.85 -10.27
C GLY A 34 -18.32 -17.55 -8.79
N ASP A 35 -17.19 -16.92 -8.45
CA ASP A 35 -16.93 -16.39 -7.09
C ASP A 35 -16.92 -14.86 -7.11
N ASN A 36 -18.04 -14.25 -6.68
CA ASN A 36 -18.16 -12.80 -6.58
C ASN A 36 -17.47 -12.21 -5.33
N ARG A 37 -17.01 -13.03 -4.38
CA ARG A 37 -16.39 -12.58 -3.12
C ARG A 37 -14.90 -12.34 -3.24
N GLY A 38 -14.27 -12.80 -4.31
CA GLY A 38 -12.85 -12.60 -4.61
C GLY A 38 -12.31 -11.20 -4.30
N PRO A 39 -12.98 -10.12 -4.75
CA PRO A 39 -12.52 -8.74 -4.51
C PRO A 39 -12.56 -8.29 -3.05
N SER A 40 -13.32 -8.99 -2.20
CA SER A 40 -13.39 -8.73 -0.75
C SER A 40 -12.41 -9.57 0.07
N LYS A 41 -11.67 -10.49 -0.57
CA LYS A 41 -10.66 -11.29 0.10
C LYS A 41 -9.48 -10.42 0.53
N TYR A 42 -8.80 -10.85 1.59
CA TYR A 42 -7.66 -10.12 2.12
C TYR A 42 -6.52 -10.02 1.10
N GLU A 43 -6.25 -11.13 0.41
CA GLU A 43 -5.23 -11.26 -0.63
C GLU A 43 -5.47 -10.29 -1.80
N ALA A 44 -6.73 -9.93 -2.07
CA ALA A 44 -7.06 -8.92 -3.07
C ALA A 44 -6.54 -7.54 -2.66
N THR A 45 -6.60 -7.20 -1.36
CA THR A 45 -6.04 -5.94 -0.82
C THR A 45 -4.51 -5.95 -0.89
N ILE A 46 -3.87 -7.08 -0.62
CA ILE A 46 -2.42 -7.23 -0.72
C ILE A 46 -1.94 -7.11 -2.17
N ALA A 47 -2.60 -7.75 -3.13
CA ALA A 47 -2.30 -7.60 -4.55
C ALA A 47 -2.50 -6.16 -5.04
N GLU A 48 -3.53 -5.45 -4.55
CA GLU A 48 -3.73 -4.03 -4.84
C GLU A 48 -2.61 -3.17 -4.25
N ALA A 49 -2.21 -3.42 -3.00
CA ALA A 49 -1.12 -2.72 -2.32
C ALA A 49 0.23 -2.91 -3.01
N GLU A 50 0.52 -4.16 -3.41
CA GLU A 50 1.71 -4.54 -4.20
C GLU A 50 1.77 -3.77 -5.52
N LEU A 51 0.66 -3.71 -6.27
CA LEU A 51 0.57 -2.92 -7.50
C LEU A 51 0.77 -1.43 -7.26
N ILE A 52 0.22 -0.87 -6.17
CA ILE A 52 0.42 0.53 -5.79
C ILE A 52 1.92 0.80 -5.58
N VAL A 53 2.57 0.02 -4.71
CA VAL A 53 3.99 0.19 -4.39
C VAL A 53 4.88 0.06 -5.64
N ARG A 54 4.66 -0.97 -6.46
CA ARG A 54 5.40 -1.15 -7.71
C ARG A 54 5.13 -0.02 -8.70
N GLY A 55 3.88 0.43 -8.80
CA GLY A 55 3.48 1.49 -9.70
C GLY A 55 4.08 2.86 -9.34
N LEU A 56 4.24 3.16 -8.05
CA LEU A 56 4.98 4.36 -7.59
C LEU A 56 6.41 4.35 -8.12
N ASN A 57 7.12 3.23 -7.98
CA ASN A 57 8.49 3.08 -8.50
C ASN A 57 8.59 3.15 -10.03
N LEU A 58 7.48 2.90 -10.76
CA LEU A 58 7.41 3.12 -12.21
C LEU A 58 7.19 4.59 -12.59
N GLY A 59 6.75 5.45 -11.66
CA GLY A 59 6.42 6.85 -11.90
C GLY A 59 4.92 7.16 -12.01
N ILE A 60 4.05 6.27 -11.49
CA ILE A 60 2.63 6.57 -11.32
C ILE A 60 2.47 7.54 -10.14
N ASP A 61 1.77 8.64 -10.37
CA ASP A 61 1.62 9.76 -9.43
C ASP A 61 0.41 9.60 -8.50
N GLY A 62 -0.48 8.65 -8.77
CA GLY A 62 -1.59 8.33 -7.86
C GLY A 62 -2.54 7.25 -8.35
N PHE A 63 -3.35 6.76 -7.42
CA PHE A 63 -4.27 5.65 -7.59
C PHE A 63 -5.63 6.00 -7.01
N LEU A 64 -6.70 5.56 -7.67
CA LEU A 64 -8.07 5.68 -7.17
C LEU A 64 -8.69 4.30 -7.03
N LYS A 65 -9.09 3.93 -5.81
CA LYS A 65 -9.86 2.71 -5.55
C LYS A 65 -11.21 2.82 -6.26
N TRP A 66 -11.57 1.79 -7.04
CA TRP A 66 -12.78 1.78 -7.87
C TRP A 66 -14.06 2.03 -7.07
N VAL A 67 -14.23 1.34 -5.94
CA VAL A 67 -15.43 1.47 -5.11
C VAL A 67 -15.01 1.75 -3.67
N TYR A 68 -15.33 2.95 -3.18
CA TYR A 68 -15.12 3.28 -1.77
C TYR A 68 -16.29 2.78 -0.91
N MET A 69 -17.52 3.04 -1.36
CA MET A 69 -18.76 2.77 -0.63
C MET A 69 -19.85 2.34 -1.61
N PHE A 70 -20.71 1.40 -1.19
CA PHE A 70 -21.87 0.96 -1.96
C PHE A 70 -23.08 0.71 -1.05
N ASN A 71 -24.30 0.87 -1.58
CA ASN A 71 -25.55 0.87 -0.80
C ASN A 71 -26.34 -0.46 -0.89
N THR A 72 -25.79 -1.51 -1.50
CA THR A 72 -26.48 -2.80 -1.68
C THR A 72 -25.49 -3.96 -1.61
N GLU A 73 -25.92 -5.13 -1.10
CA GLU A 73 -25.12 -6.36 -1.10
C GLU A 73 -25.10 -7.10 -2.46
N GLU A 74 -25.72 -6.55 -3.51
CA GLU A 74 -25.64 -7.07 -4.88
C GLU A 74 -24.20 -7.10 -5.42
N LEU A 75 -23.94 -7.89 -6.46
CA LEU A 75 -22.72 -8.09 -7.28
C LEU A 75 -21.49 -7.16 -7.09
N ARG A 76 -21.68 -5.84 -6.91
CA ARG A 76 -20.62 -4.84 -6.71
C ARG A 76 -20.22 -4.67 -5.23
N GLY A 77 -21.01 -5.21 -4.31
CA GLY A 77 -20.85 -5.16 -2.87
C GLY A 77 -19.61 -5.85 -2.33
N HIS A 78 -18.79 -6.48 -3.17
CA HIS A 78 -17.51 -7.07 -2.76
C HIS A 78 -16.31 -6.17 -3.06
N TYR A 79 -16.47 -5.07 -3.81
CA TYR A 79 -15.36 -4.18 -4.18
C TYR A 79 -15.19 -2.99 -3.23
N HIS A 80 -16.20 -2.68 -2.42
CA HIS A 80 -16.20 -1.49 -1.56
C HIS A 80 -15.38 -1.66 -0.28
N LEU A 81 -14.87 -0.56 0.25
CA LEU A 81 -14.15 -0.53 1.53
C LEU A 81 -15.10 -0.28 2.72
N LEU A 82 -16.21 0.43 2.51
CA LEU A 82 -17.22 0.72 3.52
C LEU A 82 -18.60 0.17 3.14
N SER A 83 -19.18 -0.64 4.02
CA SER A 83 -20.59 -1.03 3.93
C SER A 83 -21.47 0.03 4.61
N ARG A 84 -22.66 0.26 4.08
CA ARG A 84 -23.72 1.00 4.79
C ARG A 84 -24.85 0.04 5.15
N ALA A 85 -25.15 -0.08 6.44
CA ALA A 85 -26.27 -0.88 6.93
C ALA A 85 -26.95 -0.14 8.09
N ASN A 86 -28.28 -0.09 8.09
CA ASN A 86 -29.09 0.50 9.16
C ASN A 86 -28.70 1.94 9.56
N GLY A 87 -28.29 2.76 8.58
CA GLY A 87 -27.87 4.15 8.82
C GLY A 87 -26.42 4.32 9.29
N SER A 88 -25.70 3.23 9.54
CA SER A 88 -24.30 3.25 9.98
C SER A 88 -23.34 2.80 8.88
N TYR A 89 -22.08 3.23 9.00
CA TYR A 89 -20.97 2.78 8.15
C TYR A 89 -20.12 1.76 8.90
N THR A 90 -19.78 0.67 8.24
CA THR A 90 -18.92 -0.38 8.79
C THR A 90 -17.74 -0.60 7.86
N PRO A 91 -16.50 -0.42 8.35
CA PRO A 91 -15.31 -0.72 7.56
C PRO A 91 -15.23 -2.22 7.28
N LYS A 92 -14.84 -2.56 6.06
CA LYS A 92 -14.43 -3.92 5.71
C LYS A 92 -12.95 -4.09 5.98
N HIS A 93 -12.49 -5.33 6.10
CA HIS A 93 -11.09 -5.61 6.41
C HIS A 93 -10.10 -4.88 5.47
N GLY A 94 -10.36 -4.86 4.15
CA GLY A 94 -9.54 -4.13 3.18
C GLY A 94 -9.48 -2.61 3.40
N PHE A 95 -10.43 -2.01 4.10
CA PHE A 95 -10.42 -0.58 4.44
C PHE A 95 -9.16 -0.20 5.21
N TYR A 96 -8.78 -1.01 6.20
CA TYR A 96 -7.62 -0.75 7.06
C TYR A 96 -6.30 -0.83 6.29
N GLY A 97 -6.18 -1.76 5.34
CA GLY A 97 -5.04 -1.80 4.41
C GLY A 97 -4.90 -0.51 3.60
N TYR A 98 -6.01 0.01 3.08
CA TYR A 98 -6.02 1.31 2.38
C TYR A 98 -5.74 2.48 3.32
N VAL A 99 -6.23 2.48 4.55
CA VAL A 99 -5.91 3.50 5.56
C VAL A 99 -4.41 3.52 5.82
N THR A 100 -3.78 2.36 6.00
CA THR A 100 -2.34 2.23 6.19
C THR A 100 -1.55 2.82 5.02
N LEU A 101 -1.95 2.51 3.78
CA LEU A 101 -1.29 3.02 2.58
C LEU A 101 -1.50 4.53 2.38
N CYS A 102 -2.72 5.04 2.60
CA CYS A 102 -3.08 6.40 2.23
C CYS A 102 -2.79 7.44 3.31
N ARG A 103 -2.90 7.09 4.60
CA ARG A 103 -2.74 8.06 5.71
C ARG A 103 -1.35 8.68 5.74
N TYR A 104 -0.34 7.91 5.38
CA TYR A 104 1.07 8.31 5.39
C TYR A 104 1.61 8.58 3.99
N PHE A 105 0.72 8.86 3.03
CA PHE A 105 1.07 9.25 1.67
C PHE A 105 1.00 10.78 1.55
N PRO A 106 2.13 11.50 1.65
CA PRO A 106 2.10 12.95 1.59
C PRO A 106 1.64 13.44 0.22
N LYS A 107 0.83 14.49 0.19
CA LYS A 107 0.46 15.15 -1.07
C LYS A 107 1.71 15.73 -1.71
N LYS A 108 1.84 15.57 -3.03
CA LYS A 108 2.99 16.05 -3.81
C LYS A 108 4.34 15.46 -3.33
N ALA A 109 4.31 14.30 -2.69
CA ALA A 109 5.53 13.61 -2.32
C ALA A 109 6.36 13.24 -3.56
N SER A 110 7.67 13.29 -3.42
CA SER A 110 8.59 12.75 -4.42
C SER A 110 8.81 11.27 -4.14
N VAL A 111 8.72 10.43 -5.17
CA VAL A 111 9.12 9.02 -5.06
C VAL A 111 10.64 8.96 -5.10
N LEU A 112 11.25 8.48 -4.03
CA LEU A 112 12.69 8.27 -3.95
C LEU A 112 13.07 6.98 -4.66
N LYS A 113 14.30 6.91 -5.18
CA LYS A 113 14.81 5.68 -5.76
C LYS A 113 14.93 4.62 -4.67
N THR A 114 14.08 3.60 -4.74
CA THR A 114 14.10 2.45 -3.82
C THR A 114 14.62 1.22 -4.53
N ILE A 115 15.52 0.49 -3.87
CA ILE A 115 16.04 -0.79 -4.35
C ILE A 115 15.74 -1.82 -3.27
N THR A 116 14.96 -2.85 -3.62
CA THR A 116 14.74 -4.02 -2.76
C THR A 116 15.69 -5.14 -3.15
N GLN A 117 16.22 -5.86 -2.16
CA GLN A 117 17.13 -7.00 -2.33
C GLN A 117 16.70 -8.16 -1.42
N GLY A 118 17.21 -9.36 -1.69
CA GLY A 118 17.02 -10.54 -0.83
C GLY A 118 15.87 -11.46 -1.24
N THR A 119 14.63 -10.95 -1.32
CA THR A 119 13.44 -11.78 -1.62
C THR A 119 12.54 -11.16 -2.69
N ALA A 120 11.92 -12.01 -3.51
CA ALA A 120 10.98 -11.61 -4.56
C ALA A 120 9.60 -11.20 -4.01
N ASN A 121 9.33 -11.47 -2.73
CA ASN A 121 8.04 -11.22 -2.09
C ASN A 121 7.98 -9.91 -1.29
N LEU A 122 9.04 -9.10 -1.35
CA LEU A 122 9.10 -7.80 -0.70
C LEU A 122 9.04 -6.69 -1.75
N TRP A 123 8.01 -5.86 -1.63
CA TRP A 123 7.84 -4.67 -2.45
C TRP A 123 7.95 -3.44 -1.56
N ALA A 124 8.76 -2.47 -1.96
CA ALA A 124 8.90 -1.23 -1.20
C ALA A 124 8.99 0.00 -2.11
N ALA A 125 8.44 1.12 -1.65
CA ALA A 125 8.59 2.44 -2.26
C ALA A 125 8.79 3.48 -1.16
N ALA A 126 9.81 4.32 -1.31
CA ALA A 126 10.08 5.43 -0.41
C ALA A 126 9.57 6.74 -1.00
N LEU A 127 9.01 7.57 -0.14
CA LEU A 127 8.39 8.85 -0.45
C LEU A 127 9.02 9.92 0.45
N GLU A 128 9.29 11.09 -0.11
CA GLU A 128 9.69 12.28 0.65
C GLU A 128 8.62 13.36 0.47
N SER A 129 8.10 13.88 1.59
CA SER A 129 7.14 15.00 1.59
C SER A 129 7.84 16.33 1.32
N ALA A 130 7.06 17.38 1.04
CA ALA A 130 7.59 18.74 0.93
C ALA A 130 8.20 19.24 2.26
N ASP A 131 7.71 18.73 3.39
CA ASP A 131 8.19 19.05 4.74
C ASP A 131 9.37 18.16 5.17
N ARG A 132 9.93 17.38 4.23
CA ARG A 132 11.06 16.46 4.44
C ARG A 132 10.73 15.29 5.34
N ASP A 133 9.45 14.96 5.49
CA ASP A 133 9.06 13.68 6.09
C ASP A 133 9.34 12.53 5.12
N MET A 134 9.79 11.42 5.67
CA MET A 134 9.99 10.19 4.94
C MET A 134 8.85 9.22 5.22
N THR A 135 8.40 8.53 4.19
CA THR A 135 7.54 7.34 4.31
C THR A 135 8.12 6.23 3.44
N VAL A 136 8.26 5.02 3.99
CA VAL A 136 8.53 3.79 3.23
C VAL A 136 7.30 2.92 3.31
N LEU A 137 6.63 2.73 2.17
CA LEU A 137 5.56 1.76 2.02
C LEU A 137 6.18 0.41 1.72
N MET A 138 5.81 -0.63 2.46
CA MET A 138 6.32 -1.98 2.28
C MET A 138 5.18 -3.00 2.28
N VAL A 139 5.26 -3.97 1.38
CA VAL A 139 4.30 -5.07 1.26
C VAL A 139 5.07 -6.38 1.22
N ASN A 140 4.69 -7.30 2.09
CA ASN A 140 5.08 -8.70 2.03
C ASN A 140 3.93 -9.49 1.40
N ASP A 141 4.10 -9.95 0.16
CA ASP A 141 3.06 -10.75 -0.53
C ASP A 141 3.23 -12.27 -0.34
N HIS A 142 4.18 -12.70 0.49
CA HIS A 142 4.37 -14.12 0.78
C HIS A 142 3.21 -14.63 1.65
N PRO A 143 2.59 -15.78 1.33
CA PRO A 143 1.39 -16.28 2.03
C PRO A 143 1.66 -16.70 3.49
N SER A 144 2.88 -17.12 3.82
CA SER A 144 3.19 -17.73 5.12
C SER A 144 4.46 -17.25 5.82
N ASN A 145 5.32 -16.47 5.16
CA ASN A 145 6.64 -16.17 5.69
C ASN A 145 6.70 -14.73 6.14
N THR A 146 7.14 -14.51 7.37
CA THR A 146 7.53 -13.21 7.87
C THR A 146 8.84 -12.78 7.21
N ILE A 147 8.95 -11.50 6.86
CA ILE A 147 10.17 -10.91 6.30
C ILE A 147 10.72 -9.89 7.29
N GLU A 148 12.00 -10.02 7.64
CA GLU A 148 12.75 -8.97 8.32
C GLU A 148 13.38 -8.06 7.27
N VAL A 149 13.19 -6.75 7.43
CA VAL A 149 13.62 -5.74 6.46
C VAL A 149 14.53 -4.73 7.15
N GLU A 150 15.79 -4.69 6.74
CA GLU A 150 16.70 -3.60 7.06
C GLU A 150 16.52 -2.48 6.01
N ILE A 151 16.39 -1.24 6.49
CA ILE A 151 16.16 -0.05 5.67
C ILE A 151 17.39 0.85 5.83
N SER A 152 18.15 1.00 4.75
CA SER A 152 19.35 1.84 4.70
C SER A 152 19.71 2.25 3.25
N PRO A 153 20.40 3.40 3.06
CA PRO A 153 20.57 4.47 4.04
C PRO A 153 19.25 5.22 4.26
N LEU A 154 19.06 5.82 5.44
CA LEU A 154 17.94 6.71 5.71
C LEU A 154 18.26 8.13 5.18
N PRO A 155 17.42 8.72 4.31
CA PRO A 155 17.61 10.07 3.78
C PRO A 155 17.39 11.17 4.82
N VAL A 156 16.77 10.85 5.96
CA VAL A 156 16.41 11.77 7.04
C VAL A 156 16.73 11.13 8.39
N SER A 157 16.98 11.97 9.39
CA SER A 157 17.10 11.55 10.80
C SER A 157 15.85 11.99 11.56
N GLY A 158 15.40 11.22 12.55
CA GLY A 158 14.24 11.63 13.34
C GLY A 158 13.62 10.55 14.19
N THR A 159 12.41 10.81 14.67
CA THR A 159 11.59 9.76 15.26
C THR A 159 10.84 9.04 14.14
N PHE A 160 10.99 7.73 14.09
CA PHE A 160 10.28 6.88 13.14
C PHE A 160 9.17 6.10 13.83
N TYR A 161 8.08 5.91 13.08
CA TYR A 161 6.92 5.12 13.46
C TYR A 161 6.73 4.00 12.45
N GLN A 162 6.56 2.78 12.95
CA GLN A 162 6.10 1.65 12.18
C GLN A 162 4.58 1.54 12.33
N VAL A 163 3.88 1.53 11.20
CA VAL A 163 2.45 1.25 11.13
C VAL A 163 2.24 -0.05 10.37
N ALA A 164 1.72 -1.07 11.05
CA ALA A 164 1.55 -2.40 10.48
C ALA A 164 0.07 -2.78 10.36
N PHE A 165 -0.27 -3.41 9.24
CA PHE A 165 -1.58 -3.99 8.95
C PHE A 165 -1.37 -5.42 8.46
N ASP A 166 -2.12 -6.36 9.04
CA ASP A 166 -2.11 -7.76 8.61
C ASP A 166 -3.51 -8.38 8.69
N ASN A 167 -3.63 -9.69 8.44
CA ASN A 167 -4.92 -10.39 8.46
C ASN A 167 -5.58 -10.47 9.87
N TRP A 168 -4.86 -10.09 10.91
CA TRP A 168 -5.26 -10.23 12.32
C TRP A 168 -5.37 -8.89 13.04
N MET A 169 -4.80 -7.81 12.49
CA MET A 169 -4.73 -6.50 13.12
C MET A 169 -5.14 -5.36 12.18
N GLU A 170 -6.13 -4.57 12.63
CA GLU A 170 -6.73 -3.43 11.89
C GLU A 170 -5.87 -2.17 11.84
N ASN A 171 -4.67 -2.18 12.46
CA ASN A 171 -3.52 -1.28 12.35
C ASN A 171 -2.83 -1.17 13.74
N SER A 172 -1.52 -1.38 13.82
CA SER A 172 -0.72 -1.08 15.02
C SER A 172 0.32 -0.01 14.73
N ILE A 173 0.55 0.89 15.69
CA ILE A 173 1.54 1.97 15.58
C ILE A 173 2.57 1.77 16.69
N THR A 174 3.84 1.65 16.30
CA THR A 174 4.95 1.46 17.23
C THR A 174 6.07 2.43 16.88
N LYS A 175 6.61 3.14 17.87
CA LYS A 175 7.82 3.94 17.68
C LYS A 175 9.01 3.00 17.50
N VAL A 176 9.83 3.24 16.47
CA VAL A 176 11.03 2.45 16.18
C VAL A 176 12.28 3.31 16.29
N SER A 177 13.39 2.67 16.70
CA SER A 177 14.67 3.33 16.92
C SER A 177 15.63 2.97 15.80
N GLU A 178 16.39 3.96 15.34
CA GLU A 178 17.54 3.73 14.46
C GLU A 178 18.62 2.94 15.22
N SER A 179 19.27 2.00 14.53
CA SER A 179 20.43 1.27 15.03
C SER A 179 21.70 2.13 14.95
N ALA A 180 22.78 1.69 15.59
CA ALA A 180 24.03 2.46 15.68
C ALA A 180 24.70 2.77 14.32
N ASN A 181 24.39 1.99 13.29
CA ASN A 181 24.82 2.18 11.90
C ASN A 181 23.85 3.05 11.07
N GLY A 182 22.80 3.63 11.67
CA GLY A 182 21.84 4.50 10.99
C GLY A 182 20.83 3.77 10.10
N SER A 183 20.62 2.47 10.33
CA SER A 183 19.55 1.70 9.68
C SER A 183 18.34 1.54 10.61
N ILE A 184 17.19 1.16 10.04
CA ILE A 184 16.05 0.67 10.83
C ILE A 184 15.71 -0.73 10.36
N THR A 185 15.47 -1.63 11.30
CA THR A 185 14.96 -2.97 11.02
C THR A 185 13.50 -3.05 11.43
N VAL A 186 12.66 -3.52 10.53
CA VAL A 186 11.24 -3.82 10.80
C VAL A 186 10.90 -5.23 10.38
N THR A 187 9.89 -5.80 11.02
CA THR A 187 9.36 -7.11 10.68
C THR A 187 8.00 -6.95 10.00
N ILE A 188 7.84 -7.58 8.84
CA ILE A 188 6.60 -7.56 8.06
C ILE A 188 5.98 -8.96 8.07
N PRO A 189 4.78 -9.13 8.67
CA PRO A 189 4.12 -10.44 8.71
C PRO A 189 3.75 -10.93 7.30
N PRO A 190 3.43 -12.24 7.15
CA PRO A 190 2.95 -12.78 5.89
C PRO A 190 1.72 -12.02 5.40
N LEU A 191 1.63 -11.78 4.09
CA LEU A 191 0.57 -10.98 3.50
C LEU A 191 0.40 -9.63 4.22
N GLY A 192 1.47 -8.99 4.66
CA GLY A 192 1.43 -7.79 5.51
C GLY A 192 1.69 -6.50 4.75
N ILE A 193 1.07 -5.41 5.19
CA ILE A 193 1.41 -4.04 4.79
C ILE A 193 2.11 -3.37 5.97
N THR A 194 3.27 -2.79 5.76
CA THR A 194 3.98 -2.01 6.78
C THR A 194 4.40 -0.67 6.20
N VAL A 195 4.16 0.39 6.97
CA VAL A 195 4.65 1.72 6.68
C VAL A 195 5.66 2.12 7.74
N LEU A 196 6.87 2.50 7.32
CA LEU A 196 7.80 3.22 8.17
C LEU A 196 7.68 4.71 7.85
N THR A 197 7.47 5.58 8.83
CA THR A 197 7.30 7.02 8.54
C THR A 197 7.84 7.91 9.66
N THR A 198 8.28 9.12 9.31
CA THR A 198 8.58 10.19 10.27
C THR A 198 7.37 11.08 10.55
N MET A 199 6.30 10.96 9.74
CA MET A 199 5.08 11.72 9.94
C MET A 199 4.47 11.38 11.30
N GLN A 200 4.01 12.40 12.02
CA GLN A 200 3.40 12.22 13.33
C GLN A 200 2.18 11.28 13.22
N ALA A 201 2.18 10.23 14.02
CA ALA A 201 1.09 9.28 14.10
C ALA A 201 0.12 9.72 15.22
N ASP A 202 -0.91 10.47 14.82
CA ASP A 202 -2.01 10.91 15.69
C ASP A 202 -3.15 9.87 15.77
#